data_AF-A0A943L150-F1
#
_entry.id   AF-A0A943L150-F1
#
_cell.length_a   1.000
_cell.length_b   1.000
_cell.length_c   1.000
_cell.angle_alpha   90.00
_cell.angle_beta   90.00
_cell.angle_gamma   90.00
#
_symmetry.space_group_name_H-M   'P 1'
#
loop_
_entity.id
_entity.type
_entity.pdbx_description
1 polymer ?
#
loop_
_entity_poly.entity_id
_entity_poly.type
_entity_poly.pdbx_seq_one_letter_code
_entity_poly.pdbx_strand_id
1 'polypeptide(L)'
;MDYLIEEIKLSNKILYYLLKNKELKENEKELYKAYSENENIADLVKVAGEEVECEVKKFGATIYLIPKEDNDFLGYSKGELKKELCKSGANDKDYYLSQFIILTLIVLFYGSTGFSSKCRDFIKVGEFLNIITDKLREGVERFSEVDEEKNGIAYTNILERFEALKASDKKSTSKTTKEGFVHTILSFLDKQGLIYYIQNDDMVKTTQKLDDFMDWHLLNKNNYNRVLRALGEEVYE
;
A
#
# COMPACT_ATOMS: atom_id res chain seq x y z
N MET A 1 -16.72 -0.33 32.60
CA MET A 1 -17.92 -0.42 31.74
C MET A 1 -18.28 -1.89 31.73
N ASP A 2 -19.51 -2.24 32.14
CA ASP A 2 -19.91 -3.65 32.22
C ASP A 2 -20.47 -4.08 30.86
N TYR A 3 -19.77 -4.99 30.18
CA TYR A 3 -20.19 -5.54 28.89
C TYR A 3 -21.14 -6.72 29.08
N LEU A 4 -22.18 -6.79 28.26
CA LEU A 4 -23.07 -7.94 28.22
C LEU A 4 -22.38 -9.14 27.55
N ILE A 5 -22.67 -10.35 28.03
CA ILE A 5 -22.13 -11.59 27.44
C ILE A 5 -22.47 -11.69 25.95
N GLU A 6 -23.62 -11.17 25.54
CA GLU A 6 -24.05 -11.14 24.14
C GLU A 6 -23.18 -10.22 23.27
N GLU A 7 -22.78 -9.06 23.80
CA GLU A 7 -21.88 -8.11 23.12
C GLU A 7 -20.49 -8.71 22.95
N ILE A 8 -19.99 -9.43 23.96
CA ILE A 8 -18.72 -10.17 23.89
C ILE A 8 -18.77 -11.28 22.83
N LYS A 9 -19.86 -12.05 22.79
CA LYS A 9 -20.03 -13.10 21.77
C LYS A 9 -20.08 -12.52 20.36
N LEU A 10 -20.77 -11.40 20.17
CA LEU A 10 -20.94 -10.79 18.86
C LEU A 10 -19.66 -10.09 18.38
N SER A 11 -18.95 -9.39 19.26
CA SER A 11 -17.63 -8.83 18.96
C SER A 11 -16.62 -9.91 18.55
N ASN A 12 -16.56 -11.03 19.27
CA ASN A 12 -15.69 -12.16 18.89
C ASN A 12 -16.05 -12.75 17.51
N LYS A 13 -17.34 -12.83 17.15
CA LYS A 13 -17.77 -13.25 15.81
C LYS A 13 -17.31 -12.28 14.74
N ILE A 14 -17.44 -10.97 14.99
CA ILE A 14 -16.98 -9.92 14.07
C ILE A 14 -15.46 -10.02 13.89
N LEU A 15 -14.70 -10.13 14.97
CA LEU A 15 -13.24 -10.29 14.89
C LEU A 15 -12.84 -11.53 14.11
N TYR A 16 -13.48 -12.68 14.38
CA TYR A 16 -13.20 -13.91 13.64
C TYR A 16 -13.50 -13.77 12.13
N TYR A 17 -14.59 -13.09 11.77
CA TYR A 17 -14.90 -12.78 10.38
C TYR A 17 -13.81 -11.91 9.74
N LEU A 18 -13.39 -10.86 10.45
CA LEU A 18 -12.33 -9.95 10.02
C LEU A 18 -10.97 -10.65 9.88
N LEU A 19 -10.61 -11.57 10.77
CA LEU A 19 -9.37 -12.34 10.68
C LEU A 19 -9.34 -13.19 9.41
N LYS A 20 -10.47 -13.77 9.03
CA LYS A 20 -10.61 -14.63 7.85
C LYS A 20 -10.64 -13.83 6.54
N ASN A 21 -11.39 -12.73 6.51
CA ASN A 21 -11.71 -12.02 5.27
C ASN A 21 -10.97 -10.68 5.11
N LYS A 22 -10.34 -10.17 6.17
CA LYS A 22 -9.65 -8.86 6.27
C LYS A 22 -10.54 -7.62 6.11
N GLU A 23 -11.75 -7.79 5.59
CA GLU A 23 -12.77 -6.77 5.43
C GLU A 23 -14.16 -7.31 5.76
N LEU A 24 -15.04 -6.45 6.25
CA LEU A 24 -16.45 -6.69 6.54
C LEU A 24 -17.27 -5.58 5.88
N LYS A 25 -18.13 -5.94 4.92
CA LYS A 25 -18.94 -5.01 4.12
C LYS A 25 -20.42 -5.06 4.55
N GLU A 26 -21.19 -4.08 4.11
CA GLU A 26 -22.64 -3.98 4.36
C GLU A 26 -23.49 -5.18 3.89
N ASN A 27 -22.96 -6.01 2.98
CA ASN A 27 -23.62 -7.25 2.56
C ASN A 27 -23.78 -8.24 3.72
N GLU A 28 -22.87 -8.24 4.69
CA GLU A 28 -22.95 -8.99 5.95
C GLU A 28 -23.75 -8.20 7.00
N LYS A 29 -25.04 -8.01 6.69
CA LYS A 29 -25.93 -7.07 7.39
C LYS A 29 -25.89 -7.19 8.91
N GLU A 30 -25.92 -8.39 9.46
CA GLU A 30 -25.95 -8.62 10.90
C GLU A 30 -24.68 -8.11 11.58
N LEU A 31 -23.51 -8.55 11.11
CA LEU A 31 -22.20 -8.22 11.69
C LEU A 31 -21.87 -6.73 11.48
N TYR A 32 -22.13 -6.22 10.28
CA TYR A 32 -21.86 -4.83 9.95
C TYR A 32 -22.73 -3.87 10.77
N LYS A 33 -24.03 -4.18 10.91
CA LYS A 33 -24.96 -3.38 11.72
C LYS A 33 -24.57 -3.40 13.19
N ALA A 34 -24.22 -4.57 13.72
CA ALA A 34 -23.79 -4.73 15.10
C ALA A 34 -22.53 -3.89 15.41
N TYR A 35 -21.52 -3.90 14.53
CA TYR A 35 -20.34 -3.06 14.70
C TYR A 35 -20.64 -1.57 14.53
N SER A 36 -21.53 -1.21 13.59
CA SER A 36 -21.77 0.19 13.22
C SER A 36 -22.71 0.94 14.16
N GLU A 37 -23.67 0.25 14.78
CA GLU A 37 -24.72 0.87 15.60
C GLU A 37 -24.52 0.66 17.11
N ASN A 38 -23.63 -0.25 17.52
CA ASN A 38 -23.34 -0.50 18.93
C ASN A 38 -21.86 -0.18 19.25
N GLU A 39 -21.66 0.90 20.00
CA GLU A 39 -20.34 1.39 20.42
C GLU A 39 -19.58 0.38 21.30
N ASN A 40 -20.26 -0.31 22.22
CA ASN A 40 -19.64 -1.34 23.06
C ASN A 40 -19.05 -2.47 22.21
N ILE A 41 -19.79 -2.93 21.20
CA ILE A 41 -19.32 -3.97 20.28
C ILE A 41 -18.14 -3.47 19.46
N ALA A 42 -18.24 -2.24 18.93
CA ALA A 42 -17.15 -1.64 18.16
C ALA A 42 -15.86 -1.56 18.98
N ASP A 43 -15.95 -1.10 20.22
CA ASP A 43 -14.81 -0.94 21.11
C ASP A 43 -14.21 -2.28 21.54
N LEU A 44 -15.05 -3.29 21.83
CA LEU A 44 -14.58 -4.65 22.09
C LEU A 44 -13.81 -5.23 20.89
N VAL A 45 -14.32 -5.02 19.67
CA VAL A 45 -13.64 -5.48 18.45
C VAL A 45 -12.31 -4.74 18.23
N LYS A 46 -12.25 -3.43 18.50
CA LYS A 46 -10.99 -2.65 18.39
C LYS A 46 -9.96 -3.13 19.41
N VAL A 47 -10.33 -3.28 20.68
CA VAL A 47 -9.44 -3.78 21.74
C VAL A 47 -8.91 -5.17 21.38
N ALA A 48 -9.79 -6.08 20.95
CA ALA A 48 -9.36 -7.42 20.56
C ALA A 48 -8.51 -7.40 19.26
N GLY A 49 -8.75 -6.43 18.37
CA GLY A 49 -7.88 -6.16 17.22
C GLY A 49 -6.47 -5.74 17.64
N GLU A 50 -6.35 -4.88 18.64
CA GLU A 50 -5.05 -4.43 19.17
C GLU A 50 -4.23 -5.58 19.77
N GLU A 51 -4.88 -6.52 20.46
CA GLU A 51 -4.27 -7.73 21.03
C GLU A 51 -3.70 -8.68 19.97
N VAL A 52 -4.28 -8.67 18.76
CA VAL A 52 -3.74 -9.44 17.62
C VAL A 52 -2.86 -8.58 16.71
N GLU A 53 -2.35 -7.46 17.23
CA GLU A 53 -1.48 -6.51 16.53
C GLU A 53 -2.08 -5.99 15.21
N CYS A 54 -3.39 -5.73 15.22
CA CYS A 54 -4.12 -5.12 14.12
C CYS A 54 -4.81 -3.82 14.57
N GLU A 55 -5.22 -3.03 13.59
CA GLU A 55 -6.12 -1.90 13.76
C GLU A 55 -7.44 -2.19 13.03
N VAL A 56 -8.57 -1.93 13.70
CA VAL A 56 -9.90 -2.06 13.09
C VAL A 56 -10.42 -0.68 12.75
N LYS A 57 -10.67 -0.43 11.46
CA LYS A 57 -11.16 0.87 10.97
C LYS A 57 -12.37 0.70 10.07
N LYS A 58 -13.30 1.64 10.17
CA LYS A 58 -14.45 1.73 9.28
C LYS A 58 -14.23 2.88 8.29
N PHE A 59 -14.34 2.59 7.00
CA PHE A 59 -14.37 3.55 5.91
C PHE A 59 -15.67 3.37 5.13
N GLY A 60 -16.55 4.37 5.18
CA GLY A 60 -17.86 4.30 4.54
C GLY A 60 -18.62 3.01 4.89
N ALA A 61 -18.82 2.16 3.88
CA ALA A 61 -19.57 0.90 3.93
C ALA A 61 -18.71 -0.35 4.23
N THR A 62 -17.43 -0.17 4.59
CA THR A 62 -16.49 -1.28 4.83
C THR A 62 -15.75 -1.10 6.15
N ILE A 63 -15.58 -2.18 6.90
CA ILE A 63 -14.74 -2.27 8.09
C ILE A 63 -13.54 -3.14 7.75
N TYR A 64 -12.33 -2.62 7.95
CA TYR A 64 -11.08 -3.30 7.64
C TYR A 64 -10.35 -3.71 8.92
N LEU A 65 -9.67 -4.84 8.84
CA LEU A 65 -8.66 -5.28 9.80
C LEU A 65 -7.28 -5.10 9.16
N ILE A 66 -6.50 -4.18 9.70
CA ILE A 66 -5.22 -3.74 9.14
C ILE A 66 -4.11 -4.22 10.08
N PRO A 67 -3.25 -5.16 9.66
CA PRO A 67 -2.08 -5.54 10.45
C PRO A 67 -1.15 -4.34 10.69
N LYS A 68 -0.62 -4.23 11.91
CA LYS A 68 0.46 -3.29 12.22
C LYS A 68 1.75 -3.71 11.51
N GLU A 69 2.71 -2.79 11.39
CA GLU A 69 3.97 -3.01 10.66
C GLU A 69 4.77 -4.22 11.18
N ASP A 70 4.71 -4.48 12.48
CA ASP A 70 5.44 -5.58 13.14
C ASP A 70 4.68 -6.93 13.15
N ASN A 71 3.46 -6.97 12.60
CA ASN A 71 2.62 -8.15 12.61
C ASN A 71 2.93 -9.07 11.41
N ASP A 72 3.98 -9.87 11.55
CA ASP A 72 4.40 -10.84 10.54
C ASP A 72 3.41 -12.02 10.38
N PHE A 73 2.50 -12.24 11.34
CA PHE A 73 1.56 -13.36 11.29
C PHE A 73 0.37 -13.09 10.36
N LEU A 74 -0.20 -11.89 10.44
CA LEU A 74 -1.35 -11.46 9.61
C LEU A 74 -0.95 -10.56 8.44
N GLY A 75 0.24 -9.96 8.52
CA GLY A 75 0.88 -9.15 7.50
C GLY A 75 1.98 -9.92 6.76
N TYR A 76 3.08 -9.24 6.45
CA TYR A 76 4.23 -9.84 5.81
C TYR A 76 5.52 -9.35 6.48
N SER A 77 6.42 -10.29 6.76
CA SER A 77 7.79 -9.94 7.07
C SER A 77 8.52 -9.35 5.85
N LYS A 78 9.59 -8.59 6.10
CA LYS A 78 10.50 -8.12 5.04
C LYS A 78 10.99 -9.27 4.14
N GLY A 79 11.22 -10.44 4.72
CA GLY A 79 11.66 -11.63 4.01
C GLY A 79 10.60 -12.18 3.05
N GLU A 80 9.33 -12.19 3.46
CA GLU A 80 8.21 -12.67 2.65
C GLU A 80 7.84 -11.68 1.54
N LEU A 81 7.78 -10.38 1.84
CA LEU A 81 7.60 -9.35 0.81
C LEU A 81 8.68 -9.45 -0.27
N LYS A 82 9.94 -9.64 0.13
CA LYS A 82 11.04 -9.81 -0.82
C LYS A 82 10.84 -11.04 -1.71
N LYS A 83 10.37 -12.17 -1.16
CA LYS A 83 10.09 -13.38 -1.94
C LYS A 83 8.96 -13.18 -2.94
N GLU A 84 7.90 -12.49 -2.56
CA GLU A 84 6.73 -12.27 -3.42
C GLU A 84 7.05 -11.24 -4.52
N LEU A 85 7.63 -10.10 -4.14
CA LEU A 85 7.88 -8.96 -5.04
C LEU A 85 9.10 -9.15 -5.95
N CYS A 86 10.16 -9.82 -5.48
CA CYS A 86 11.44 -9.86 -6.19
C CYS A 86 11.71 -11.24 -6.83
N LYS A 87 12.86 -11.36 -7.51
CA LYS A 87 13.37 -12.64 -8.03
C LYS A 87 14.00 -13.49 -6.92
N SER A 88 14.17 -14.78 -7.18
CA SER A 88 14.90 -15.66 -6.25
C SER A 88 16.34 -15.16 -6.03
N GLY A 89 16.81 -15.18 -4.78
CA GLY A 89 18.12 -14.65 -4.40
C GLY A 89 18.21 -13.11 -4.38
N ALA A 90 17.08 -12.40 -4.34
CA ALA A 90 17.03 -10.95 -4.25
C ALA A 90 17.74 -10.42 -2.99
N ASN A 91 18.49 -9.32 -3.18
CA ASN A 91 19.15 -8.60 -2.11
C ASN A 91 18.27 -7.45 -1.60
N ASP A 92 18.77 -6.68 -0.66
CA ASP A 92 17.99 -5.59 -0.07
C ASP A 92 17.80 -4.42 -1.06
N LYS A 93 18.71 -4.22 -2.02
CA LYS A 93 18.53 -3.23 -3.10
C LYS A 93 17.30 -3.55 -3.95
N ASP A 94 17.04 -4.82 -4.25
CA ASP A 94 15.81 -5.26 -4.95
C ASP A 94 14.55 -4.91 -4.15
N TYR A 95 14.58 -5.15 -2.84
CA TYR A 95 13.47 -4.82 -1.96
C TYR A 95 13.21 -3.30 -1.93
N TYR A 96 14.24 -2.47 -1.72
CA TYR A 96 14.07 -1.02 -1.71
C TYR A 96 13.60 -0.47 -3.06
N LEU A 97 14.06 -1.04 -4.18
CA LEU A 97 13.51 -0.73 -5.51
C LEU A 97 12.01 -1.06 -5.60
N SER A 98 11.57 -2.21 -5.08
CA SER A 98 10.14 -2.54 -5.06
C SER A 98 9.32 -1.56 -4.23
N GLN A 99 9.84 -1.13 -3.07
CA GLN A 99 9.18 -0.14 -2.21
C GLN A 99 9.11 1.22 -2.90
N PHE A 100 10.18 1.65 -3.56
CA PHE A 100 10.21 2.89 -4.33
C PHE A 100 9.16 2.90 -5.44
N ILE A 101 9.01 1.79 -6.17
CA ILE A 101 8.01 1.65 -7.22
C ILE A 101 6.58 1.73 -6.65
N ILE A 102 6.30 1.05 -5.54
CA ILE A 102 4.99 1.11 -4.86
C ILE A 102 4.71 2.54 -4.40
N LEU A 103 5.69 3.21 -3.78
CA LEU A 103 5.57 4.59 -3.32
C LEU A 103 5.31 5.56 -4.47
N THR A 104 6.03 5.38 -5.58
CA THR A 104 5.84 6.17 -6.80
C THR A 104 4.45 6.00 -7.37
N LEU A 105 3.92 4.76 -7.37
CA LEU A 105 2.56 4.48 -7.80
C LEU A 105 1.53 5.21 -6.93
N ILE A 106 1.71 5.20 -5.61
CA ILE A 106 0.82 5.89 -4.67
C ILE A 106 0.83 7.39 -4.95
N VAL A 107 2.01 8.03 -4.97
CA VAL A 107 2.08 9.49 -5.19
C VAL A 107 1.59 9.92 -6.56
N LEU A 108 1.71 9.06 -7.57
CA LEU A 108 1.14 9.31 -8.88
C LEU A 108 -0.40 9.39 -8.86
N PHE A 109 -1.04 8.51 -8.09
CA PHE A 109 -2.49 8.45 -7.99
C PHE A 109 -3.06 9.44 -6.98
N TYR A 110 -2.28 9.83 -5.96
CA TYR A 110 -2.78 10.62 -4.84
C TYR A 110 -1.93 11.87 -4.54
N GLY A 111 -2.59 13.04 -4.53
CA GLY A 111 -2.04 14.38 -4.30
C GLY A 111 -2.39 14.98 -2.92
N SER A 112 -1.69 16.01 -2.47
CA SER A 112 -1.94 16.74 -1.19
C SER A 112 -3.19 17.59 -1.20
N THR A 113 -3.80 17.82 -2.37
CA THR A 113 -4.71 18.93 -2.58
C THR A 113 -6.16 18.46 -2.69
N GLY A 114 -6.94 18.57 -1.61
CA GLY A 114 -8.40 18.57 -1.66
C GLY A 114 -9.15 17.60 -0.72
N PHE A 115 -10.46 17.47 -0.94
CA PHE A 115 -11.38 16.57 -0.21
C PHE A 115 -11.31 15.11 -0.67
N SER A 116 -10.79 14.87 -1.87
CA SER A 116 -10.42 13.55 -2.39
C SER A 116 -8.94 13.59 -2.64
N SER A 117 -8.23 12.61 -2.11
CA SER A 117 -6.79 12.50 -2.33
C SER A 117 -6.43 12.09 -3.77
N LYS A 118 -7.36 11.49 -4.51
CA LYS A 118 -7.10 10.90 -5.83
C LYS A 118 -7.03 11.94 -6.93
N CYS A 119 -5.91 12.01 -7.62
CA CYS A 119 -5.64 12.95 -8.72
C CYS A 119 -5.77 12.31 -10.11
N ARG A 120 -5.79 10.98 -10.21
CA ARG A 120 -5.75 10.26 -11.49
C ARG A 120 -6.62 9.00 -11.43
N ASP A 121 -7.31 8.69 -12.52
CA ASP A 121 -8.18 7.49 -12.58
C ASP A 121 -7.45 6.23 -13.06
N PHE A 122 -6.50 6.38 -13.98
CA PHE A 122 -5.73 5.27 -14.52
C PHE A 122 -4.34 5.70 -15.01
N ILE A 123 -3.41 4.76 -15.13
CA ILE A 123 -2.13 4.93 -15.82
C ILE A 123 -1.81 3.71 -16.69
N LYS A 124 -1.12 3.91 -17.82
CA LYS A 124 -0.55 2.81 -18.59
C LYS A 124 0.82 2.38 -18.05
N VAL A 125 1.13 1.08 -18.04
CA VAL A 125 2.40 0.57 -17.51
C VAL A 125 3.62 1.19 -18.21
N GLY A 126 3.55 1.41 -19.53
CA GLY A 126 4.64 2.07 -20.27
C GLY A 126 4.89 3.51 -19.81
N GLU A 127 3.83 4.27 -19.52
CA GLU A 127 3.95 5.62 -18.94
C GLU A 127 4.53 5.54 -17.52
N PHE A 128 4.07 4.57 -16.73
CA PHE A 128 4.55 4.37 -15.36
C PHE A 128 6.05 4.04 -15.31
N LEU A 129 6.54 3.21 -16.24
CA LEU A 129 7.97 2.90 -16.38
C LEU A 129 8.82 4.14 -16.68
N ASN A 130 8.34 5.03 -17.54
CA ASN A 130 9.02 6.29 -17.83
C ASN A 130 9.09 7.17 -16.57
N ILE A 131 7.95 7.33 -15.86
CA ILE A 131 7.89 8.11 -14.62
C ILE A 131 8.84 7.57 -13.55
N ILE A 132 8.93 6.24 -13.37
CA ILE A 132 9.89 5.63 -12.45
C ILE A 132 11.32 6.01 -12.84
N THR A 133 11.63 5.94 -14.15
CA THR A 133 12.98 6.27 -14.66
C THR A 133 13.33 7.73 -14.41
N ASP A 134 12.39 8.63 -14.71
CA ASP A 134 12.58 10.07 -14.55
C ASP A 134 12.73 10.45 -13.08
N LYS A 135 11.85 9.95 -12.19
CA LYS A 135 11.96 10.20 -10.74
C LYS A 135 13.26 9.68 -10.13
N LEU A 136 13.76 8.53 -10.59
CA LEU A 136 15.05 8.02 -10.10
C LEU A 136 16.21 8.92 -10.53
N ARG A 137 16.19 9.42 -11.77
CA ARG A 137 17.23 10.34 -12.28
C ARG A 137 17.18 11.68 -11.57
N GLU A 138 16.00 12.27 -11.46
CA GLU A 138 15.78 13.53 -10.72
C GLU A 138 16.24 13.40 -9.27
N GLY A 139 15.96 12.27 -8.61
CA GLY A 139 16.42 12.00 -7.26
C GLY A 139 17.94 11.98 -7.13
N VAL A 140 18.65 11.33 -8.05
CA VAL A 140 20.13 11.31 -8.09
C VAL A 140 20.71 12.70 -8.37
N GLU A 141 20.08 13.48 -9.24
CA GLU A 141 20.54 14.84 -9.57
C GLU A 141 20.31 15.84 -8.43
N ARG A 142 19.22 15.65 -7.67
CA ARG A 142 18.76 16.60 -6.65
C ARG A 142 19.35 16.35 -5.27
N PHE A 143 19.64 15.10 -4.93
CA PHE A 143 20.09 14.73 -3.59
C PHE A 143 21.55 14.29 -3.62
N SER A 144 22.38 14.93 -2.80
CA SER A 144 23.73 14.42 -2.53
C SER A 144 23.66 13.17 -1.66
N GLU A 145 24.74 12.38 -1.57
CA GLU A 145 24.80 11.21 -0.67
C GLU A 145 24.41 11.55 0.79
N VAL A 146 24.75 12.77 1.25
CA VAL A 146 24.39 13.27 2.60
C VAL A 146 22.89 13.58 2.71
N ASP A 147 22.25 13.98 1.61
CA ASP A 147 20.81 14.23 1.57
C ASP A 147 20.01 12.93 1.41
N GLU A 148 20.56 11.94 0.70
CA GLU A 148 19.97 10.59 0.62
C GLU A 148 19.85 9.94 2.01
N GLU A 149 20.89 10.05 2.85
CA GLU A 149 20.86 9.55 4.24
C GLU A 149 19.81 10.27 5.09
N LYS A 150 19.63 11.58 4.90
CA LYS A 150 18.63 12.37 5.63
C LYS A 150 17.20 12.09 5.18
N ASN A 151 16.99 11.89 3.88
CA ASN A 151 15.68 11.66 3.28
C ASN A 151 15.25 10.19 3.33
N GLY A 152 16.17 9.28 3.64
CA GLY A 152 15.91 7.85 3.81
C GLY A 152 15.72 7.07 2.51
N ILE A 153 16.05 7.66 1.35
CA ILE A 153 16.00 7.02 0.04
C ILE A 153 17.38 7.11 -0.61
N ALA A 154 18.01 5.96 -0.83
CA ALA A 154 19.30 5.86 -1.50
C ALA A 154 19.11 5.79 -3.03
N TYR A 155 18.78 6.93 -3.66
CA TYR A 155 18.44 7.04 -5.08
C TYR A 155 19.51 6.44 -5.98
N THR A 156 20.78 6.70 -5.70
CA THR A 156 21.91 6.18 -6.48
C THR A 156 21.91 4.65 -6.51
N ASN A 157 21.78 4.01 -5.35
CA ASN A 157 21.73 2.55 -5.24
C ASN A 157 20.51 1.92 -5.93
N ILE A 158 19.37 2.62 -5.90
CA ILE A 158 18.11 2.14 -6.50
C ILE A 158 18.17 2.30 -8.02
N LEU A 159 18.69 3.42 -8.54
CA LEU A 159 18.85 3.66 -9.98
C LEU A 159 19.81 2.64 -10.60
N GLU A 160 20.99 2.43 -10.00
CA GLU A 160 21.94 1.39 -10.44
C GLU A 160 21.26 0.02 -10.55
N ARG A 161 20.43 -0.32 -9.55
CA ARG A 161 19.73 -1.60 -9.54
C ARG A 161 18.67 -1.69 -10.63
N PHE A 162 17.93 -0.61 -10.85
CA PHE A 162 16.92 -0.53 -11.90
C PHE A 162 17.53 -0.60 -13.30
N GLU A 163 18.67 0.07 -13.53
CA GLU A 163 19.40 0.04 -14.80
C GLU A 163 20.08 -1.31 -15.06
N ALA A 164 20.47 -2.05 -14.02
CA ALA A 164 20.98 -3.41 -14.16
C ALA A 164 19.92 -4.44 -14.61
N LEU A 165 18.62 -4.09 -14.56
CA LEU A 165 17.57 -4.92 -15.15
C LEU A 165 17.65 -4.86 -16.68
N LYS A 166 17.43 -6.00 -17.33
CA LYS A 166 17.50 -6.07 -18.79
C LYS A 166 16.43 -5.18 -19.43
N ALA A 167 16.82 -4.39 -20.42
CA ALA A 167 15.86 -3.77 -21.32
C ALA A 167 15.11 -4.87 -22.09
N SER A 168 13.82 -4.69 -22.31
CA SER A 168 13.02 -5.61 -23.12
C SER A 168 12.32 -4.84 -24.22
N ASP A 169 12.49 -5.28 -25.47
CA ASP A 169 11.80 -4.69 -26.62
C ASP A 169 10.31 -5.13 -26.73
N LYS A 170 9.84 -5.99 -25.81
CA LYS A 170 8.50 -6.58 -25.79
C LYS A 170 7.98 -6.77 -24.36
N LYS A 171 6.66 -6.99 -24.23
CA LYS A 171 5.89 -7.43 -23.03
C LYS A 171 6.51 -8.65 -22.33
N SER A 172 7.69 -8.50 -21.75
CA SER A 172 8.39 -9.55 -21.02
C SER A 172 7.81 -9.62 -19.62
N THR A 173 7.36 -10.80 -19.25
CA THR A 173 6.91 -11.11 -17.88
C THR A 173 8.05 -11.60 -16.98
N SER A 174 9.29 -11.65 -17.49
CA SER A 174 10.43 -12.10 -16.70
C SER A 174 10.82 -11.06 -15.64
N LYS A 175 10.90 -11.47 -14.37
CA LYS A 175 11.36 -10.64 -13.24
C LYS A 175 12.77 -10.04 -13.41
N THR A 176 13.52 -10.45 -14.44
CA THR A 176 14.85 -9.91 -14.76
C THR A 176 14.83 -8.71 -15.70
N THR A 177 13.67 -8.36 -16.29
CA THR A 177 13.50 -7.15 -17.10
C THR A 177 12.79 -6.06 -16.29
N LYS A 178 12.91 -4.80 -16.71
CA LYS A 178 12.26 -3.67 -16.03
C LYS A 178 10.74 -3.85 -16.01
N GLU A 179 10.16 -4.23 -17.15
CA GLU A 179 8.74 -4.50 -17.33
C GLU A 179 8.28 -5.64 -16.42
N GLY A 180 8.95 -6.79 -16.47
CA GLY A 180 8.53 -7.95 -15.68
C GLY A 180 8.67 -7.74 -14.17
N PHE A 181 9.64 -6.93 -13.73
CA PHE A 181 9.74 -6.51 -12.34
C PHE A 181 8.53 -5.64 -11.92
N VAL A 182 8.19 -4.61 -12.70
CA VAL A 182 7.00 -3.77 -12.45
C VAL A 182 5.71 -4.58 -12.53
N HIS A 183 5.55 -5.45 -13.53
CA HIS A 183 4.39 -6.33 -13.66
C HIS A 183 4.23 -7.26 -12.45
N THR A 184 5.32 -7.74 -11.86
CA THR A 184 5.27 -8.55 -10.64
C THR A 184 4.71 -7.76 -9.46
N ILE A 185 5.18 -6.53 -9.27
CA ILE A 185 4.71 -5.64 -8.21
C ILE A 185 3.23 -5.32 -8.42
N LEU A 186 2.83 -4.93 -9.63
CA LEU A 186 1.44 -4.63 -9.95
C LEU A 186 0.53 -5.84 -9.75
N SER A 187 0.96 -7.04 -10.17
CA SER A 187 0.19 -8.26 -9.94
C SER A 187 0.06 -8.60 -8.45
N PHE A 188 1.07 -8.30 -7.64
CA PHE A 188 0.98 -8.46 -6.19
C PHE A 188 -0.04 -7.50 -5.59
N LEU A 189 0.03 -6.20 -5.93
CA LEU A 189 -0.92 -5.20 -5.43
C LEU A 189 -2.37 -5.50 -5.86
N ASP A 190 -2.56 -6.03 -7.06
CA ASP A 190 -3.85 -6.49 -7.57
C ASP A 190 -4.39 -7.67 -6.76
N LYS A 191 -3.56 -8.67 -6.45
CA LYS A 191 -3.92 -9.79 -5.54
C LYS A 191 -4.27 -9.32 -4.13
N GLN A 192 -3.64 -8.25 -3.63
CA GLN A 192 -3.97 -7.65 -2.33
C GLN A 192 -5.28 -6.81 -2.38
N GLY A 193 -5.87 -6.64 -3.57
CA GLY A 193 -7.07 -5.86 -3.81
C GLY A 193 -6.83 -4.36 -3.63
N LEU A 194 -5.61 -3.87 -3.86
CA LEU A 194 -5.26 -2.45 -3.73
C LEU A 194 -5.40 -1.72 -5.08
N ILE A 195 -5.06 -2.39 -6.18
CA ILE A 195 -5.21 -1.86 -7.54
C ILE A 195 -6.02 -2.84 -8.39
N TYR A 196 -6.52 -2.36 -9.52
CA TYR A 196 -6.93 -3.19 -10.64
C TYR A 196 -5.83 -3.17 -11.69
N TYR A 197 -5.21 -4.31 -11.95
CA TYR A 197 -4.17 -4.43 -12.98
C TYR A 197 -4.68 -5.18 -14.22
N ILE A 198 -5.11 -4.42 -15.23
CA ILE A 198 -5.69 -4.93 -16.47
C ILE A 198 -4.55 -5.21 -17.47
N GLN A 199 -4.01 -6.43 -17.40
CA GLN A 199 -2.83 -6.87 -18.17
C GLN A 199 -3.00 -6.75 -19.70
N ASN A 200 -4.21 -6.98 -20.22
CA ASN A 200 -4.45 -6.93 -21.66
C ASN A 200 -4.21 -5.53 -22.24
N ASP A 201 -4.61 -4.50 -21.48
CA ASP A 201 -4.50 -3.10 -21.86
C ASP A 201 -3.29 -2.40 -21.23
N ASP A 202 -2.47 -3.13 -20.47
CA ASP A 202 -1.38 -2.61 -19.65
C ASP A 202 -1.82 -1.39 -18.83
N MET A 203 -3.00 -1.49 -18.19
CA MET A 203 -3.64 -0.38 -17.48
C MET A 203 -3.76 -0.69 -15.98
N VAL A 204 -3.42 0.30 -15.16
CA VAL A 204 -3.55 0.26 -13.70
C VAL A 204 -4.61 1.28 -13.28
N LYS A 205 -5.49 0.88 -12.35
CA LYS A 205 -6.45 1.74 -11.66
C LYS A 205 -6.41 1.47 -10.17
N THR A 206 -6.83 2.43 -9.34
CA THR A 206 -6.97 2.19 -7.89
C THR A 206 -8.29 1.49 -7.57
N THR A 207 -8.32 0.75 -6.46
CA THR A 207 -9.54 0.20 -5.90
C THR A 207 -10.11 1.13 -4.83
N GLN A 208 -11.38 0.96 -4.47
CA GLN A 208 -11.97 1.66 -3.33
C GLN A 208 -11.19 1.41 -2.03
N LYS A 209 -10.66 0.20 -1.84
CA LYS A 209 -9.87 -0.15 -0.64
C LYS A 209 -8.61 0.70 -0.52
N LEU A 210 -7.89 0.92 -1.62
CA LEU A 210 -6.73 1.80 -1.61
C LEU A 210 -7.15 3.26 -1.44
N ASP A 211 -8.22 3.70 -2.11
CA ASP A 211 -8.75 5.06 -1.95
C ASP A 211 -9.11 5.34 -0.48
N ASP A 212 -9.78 4.41 0.20
CA ASP A 212 -10.14 4.50 1.63
C ASP A 212 -8.89 4.60 2.53
N PHE A 213 -7.87 3.76 2.29
CA PHE A 213 -6.62 3.79 3.05
C PHE A 213 -5.84 5.08 2.82
N MET A 214 -5.84 5.59 1.59
CA MET A 214 -5.13 6.82 1.26
C MET A 214 -5.86 8.03 1.83
N ASP A 215 -7.18 8.14 1.74
CA ASP A 215 -7.92 9.22 2.40
C ASP A 215 -7.63 9.25 3.90
N TRP A 216 -7.60 8.09 4.57
CA TRP A 216 -7.22 8.02 5.99
C TRP A 216 -5.78 8.47 6.27
N HIS A 217 -4.80 7.96 5.51
CA HIS A 217 -3.39 8.28 5.71
C HIS A 217 -3.02 9.71 5.30
N LEU A 218 -3.67 10.27 4.28
CA LEU A 218 -3.37 11.58 3.71
C LEU A 218 -4.07 12.72 4.45
N LEU A 219 -5.27 12.48 4.97
CA LEU A 219 -5.92 13.39 5.92
C LEU A 219 -5.11 13.51 7.23
N ASN A 220 -4.21 12.55 7.51
CA ASN A 220 -3.19 12.64 8.54
C ASN A 220 -1.90 13.29 7.97
N LYS A 221 -1.98 14.61 7.67
CA LYS A 221 -1.00 15.45 6.92
C LYS A 221 0.49 15.16 7.17
N ASN A 222 0.88 14.68 8.35
CA ASN A 222 2.27 14.44 8.74
C ASN A 222 2.96 13.33 7.93
N ASN A 223 2.26 12.24 7.61
CA ASN A 223 2.88 11.11 6.89
C ASN A 223 3.04 11.38 5.40
N TYR A 224 2.07 12.06 4.79
CA TYR A 224 2.12 12.41 3.39
C TYR A 224 3.24 13.40 3.06
N ASN A 225 3.39 14.45 3.89
CA ASN A 225 4.44 15.44 3.70
C ASN A 225 5.84 14.81 3.83
N ARG A 226 6.00 13.78 4.67
CA ARG A 226 7.26 13.02 4.75
C ARG A 226 7.55 12.28 3.44
N VAL A 227 6.55 11.63 2.86
CA VAL A 227 6.66 10.91 1.58
C VAL A 227 6.95 11.88 0.43
N LEU A 228 6.23 12.99 0.33
CA LEU A 228 6.47 14.00 -0.71
C LEU A 228 7.87 14.59 -0.62
N ARG A 229 8.33 14.96 0.60
CA ARG A 229 9.68 15.45 0.82
C ARG A 229 10.74 14.42 0.42
N ALA A 230 10.55 13.16 0.79
CA ALA A 230 11.45 12.09 0.41
C ALA A 230 11.52 11.89 -1.12
N LEU A 231 10.40 12.13 -1.83
CA LEU A 231 10.30 12.10 -3.30
C LEU A 231 10.67 13.42 -3.99
N GLY A 232 11.07 14.45 -3.24
CA GLY A 232 11.44 15.76 -3.80
C GLY A 232 10.27 16.64 -4.26
N GLU A 233 9.02 16.33 -3.96
CA GLU A 233 7.91 17.19 -4.37
C GLU A 233 7.75 18.41 -3.44
N GLU A 234 7.35 19.55 -4.01
CA GLU A 234 7.09 20.77 -3.22
C GLU A 234 5.84 20.56 -2.34
N VAL A 235 6.03 20.67 -1.03
CA VAL A 235 4.93 20.66 -0.07
C VAL A 235 4.39 22.08 0.03
N TYR A 236 3.23 22.34 -0.59
CA TYR A 236 2.50 23.58 -0.36
C TYR A 236 1.75 23.46 0.98
N GLU A 237 2.08 24.35 1.93
CA GLU A 237 1.42 24.47 3.24
C GLU A 237 -0.03 24.95 3.13
#